data_AF-A0A2J8B920-F1
#
_entry.id   AF-A0A2J8B920-F1
#
_cell.length_a   1.000
_cell.length_b   1.000
_cell.length_c   1.000
_cell.angle_alpha   90.00
_cell.angle_beta   90.00
_cell.angle_gamma   90.00
#
_symmetry.space_group_name_H-M   'P 1'
#
loop_
_entity.id
_entity.type
_entity.pdbx_description
1 polymer ?
#
loop_
_entity_poly.entity_id
_entity_poly.type
_entity_poly.pdbx_seq_one_letter_code
_entity_poly.pdbx_strand_id
1 'polypeptide(L)'
;MEDAVMKKMRADQFLAHYGCGSRKDAKKLIREGHLLRNGIPVKAAEEKISPEADLLCLDGQELSFSEHEYWVLNKPAGILSAISDSRHETVISYMGLTRRGLSPCGRLDLDTTGLLLITDDGALIHRLLSPAKHVDKVYEVSYEGVLPEDAESRFLEGILLEDGTKCLPAHLDCSSQPVRLTIREGKFHQVKRMFLSMGCPVTKLRRIAMGPLWLDRLRLSEGDFRKLTGEEVSVLQNFDRAKETEGSRPDCKRYQGFLFDLDGTLADSMHLWGDIDRRYLSRHGISCPEDLHRELAGKSFSEVAQYFKTRFSIPDSTEEMMAQWEQMALEAYRAEISLKPGAHAFLSRLKERGAGIALATSNRLQLAELFLKAQGIYDLFDLVLTSDCVKAGKPKPDIYLEAARRLALKPRDCLVFEDIPEGIQAGKRAGMAVCAVEDTASLPLFDEIKASADFMIRDFTELL
;
A
#
# COMPACT_ATOMS: atom_id res chain seq x y z
N MET A 1 -13.95 20.93 11.70
CA MET A 1 -12.81 21.86 11.57
C MET A 1 -12.19 21.98 12.94
N GLU A 2 -11.36 21.01 13.31
CA GLU A 2 -10.46 21.15 14.45
C GLU A 2 -9.10 21.59 13.89
N ASP A 3 -8.58 22.68 14.44
CA ASP A 3 -7.28 23.23 14.12
C ASP A 3 -6.19 22.17 14.34
N ALA A 4 -5.67 21.60 13.25
CA ALA A 4 -4.38 20.94 13.29
C ALA A 4 -3.37 21.99 13.77
N VAL A 5 -2.86 21.82 14.99
CA VAL A 5 -1.89 22.74 15.58
C VAL A 5 -0.62 22.70 14.72
N MET A 6 -0.53 23.62 13.76
CA MET A 6 0.60 23.72 12.84
C MET A 6 1.88 24.00 13.64
N LYS A 7 2.87 23.12 13.51
CA LYS A 7 4.06 23.11 14.35
C LYS A 7 5.04 24.20 13.92
N LYS A 8 4.92 25.37 14.53
CA LYS A 8 5.86 26.48 14.32
C LYS A 8 7.20 26.21 15.00
N MET A 9 8.31 26.36 14.26
CA MET A 9 9.67 26.23 14.78
C MET A 9 10.50 27.49 14.50
N ARG A 10 11.61 27.68 15.23
CA ARG A 10 12.53 28.81 14.99
C ARG A 10 13.27 28.63 13.67
N ALA A 11 13.47 29.71 12.92
CA ALA A 11 14.20 29.71 11.66
C ALA A 11 15.63 29.15 11.79
N ASP A 12 16.34 29.47 12.88
CA ASP A 12 17.68 28.92 13.12
C ASP A 12 17.69 27.42 13.42
N GLN A 13 16.64 26.93 14.10
CA GLN A 13 16.44 25.51 14.35
C GLN A 13 16.13 24.77 13.05
N PHE A 14 15.31 25.37 12.18
CA PHE A 14 14.95 24.81 10.90
C PHE A 14 16.16 24.64 9.98
N LEU A 15 16.96 25.70 9.77
CA LEU A 15 18.16 25.59 8.92
C LEU A 15 19.20 24.60 9.46
N ALA A 16 19.34 24.52 10.79
CA ALA A 16 20.20 23.51 11.41
C ALA A 16 19.66 22.08 11.18
N HIS A 17 18.34 21.89 11.24
CA HIS A 17 17.69 20.61 10.92
C HIS A 17 17.83 20.23 9.45
N TYR A 18 17.80 21.22 8.56
CA TYR A 18 17.99 21.07 7.12
C TYR A 18 19.45 20.75 6.75
N GLY A 19 20.39 20.80 7.71
CA GLY A 19 21.79 20.46 7.47
C GLY A 19 22.66 21.63 7.03
N CYS A 20 22.21 22.88 7.19
CA CYS A 20 22.97 24.10 6.84
C CYS A 20 24.05 24.45 7.89
N GLY A 21 24.62 23.44 8.57
CA GLY A 21 25.61 23.61 9.63
C GLY A 21 25.02 23.74 11.04
N SER A 22 25.82 24.26 11.97
CA SER A 22 25.42 24.45 13.36
C SER A 22 24.39 25.58 13.51
N ARG A 23 23.73 25.69 14.67
CA ARG A 23 22.85 26.85 14.93
C ARG A 23 23.55 28.20 14.80
N LYS A 24 24.87 28.25 14.97
CA LYS A 24 25.66 29.48 14.78
C LYS A 24 25.75 29.84 13.30
N ASP A 25 25.90 28.85 12.43
CA ASP A 25 25.98 29.01 10.98
C ASP A 25 24.60 29.38 10.41
N ALA A 26 23.54 28.71 10.87
CA ALA A 26 22.15 29.07 10.56
C ALA A 26 21.83 30.53 10.91
N LYS A 27 22.24 31.00 12.09
CA LYS A 27 22.06 32.41 12.51
C LYS A 27 22.80 33.41 11.61
N LYS A 28 23.93 33.00 11.03
CA LYS A 28 24.68 33.83 10.09
C LYS A 28 23.92 33.96 8.78
N LEU A 29 23.50 32.83 8.21
CA LEU A 29 22.73 32.77 6.95
C LEU A 29 21.45 33.63 7.00
N ILE A 30 20.70 33.55 8.09
CA ILE A 30 19.46 34.33 8.26
C ILE A 30 19.76 35.83 8.31
N ARG A 31 20.80 36.24 9.04
CA ARG A 31 21.17 37.65 9.18
C ARG A 31 21.65 38.27 7.86
N GLU A 32 22.31 37.47 7.03
CA GLU A 32 22.78 37.84 5.70
C GLU A 32 21.64 37.83 4.65
N GLY A 33 20.42 37.43 5.05
CA GLY A 33 19.22 37.48 4.21
C GLY A 33 19.07 36.31 3.24
N HIS A 34 19.85 35.24 3.42
CA HIS A 34 19.83 34.08 2.53
C HIS A 34 18.53 33.28 2.61
N LEU A 35 17.86 33.28 3.76
CA LEU A 35 16.59 32.58 3.98
C LEU A 35 15.38 33.49 3.70
N LEU A 36 14.55 33.08 2.74
CA LEU A 36 13.28 33.70 2.40
C LEU A 36 12.11 32.86 2.90
N ARG A 37 11.06 33.52 3.41
CA ARG A 37 9.72 32.95 3.66
C ARG A 37 8.72 33.64 2.75
N ASN A 38 8.08 32.88 1.86
CA ASN A 38 7.10 33.39 0.90
C ASN A 38 7.66 34.58 0.09
N GLY A 39 8.93 34.48 -0.32
CA GLY A 39 9.65 35.52 -1.05
C GLY A 39 10.17 36.69 -0.20
N ILE A 40 9.96 36.69 1.11
CA ILE A 40 10.37 37.78 2.02
C ILE A 40 11.52 37.32 2.92
N PRO A 41 12.62 38.08 3.06
CA PRO A 41 13.73 37.70 3.96
C PRO A 41 13.28 37.53 5.41
N VAL A 42 13.65 36.41 6.01
CA VAL A 42 13.48 36.16 7.44
C VAL A 42 14.45 37.06 8.22
N LYS A 43 13.92 37.89 9.12
CA LYS A 43 14.72 38.98 9.72
C LYS A 43 15.45 38.58 11.00
N ALA A 44 14.99 37.51 11.65
CA ALA A 44 15.54 37.06 12.93
C ALA A 44 15.62 35.54 13.01
N ALA A 45 16.68 35.05 13.65
CA ALA A 45 16.89 33.63 13.89
C ALA A 45 15.80 32.97 14.75
N GLU A 46 15.24 33.74 15.68
CA GLU A 46 14.16 33.35 16.58
C GLU A 46 12.78 33.35 15.91
N GLU A 47 12.66 33.89 14.69
CA GLU A 47 11.37 34.00 14.01
C GLU A 47 10.76 32.62 13.82
N LYS A 48 9.48 32.51 14.17
CA LYS A 48 8.71 31.28 14.04
C LYS A 48 8.25 31.12 12.60
N ILE A 49 8.73 30.06 11.95
CA ILE A 49 8.32 29.64 10.61
C ILE A 49 7.54 28.32 10.72
N SER A 50 6.68 28.09 9.74
CA SER A 50 5.86 26.88 9.61
C SER A 50 6.28 26.16 8.34
N PRO A 51 7.24 25.23 8.41
CA PRO A 51 7.79 24.63 7.20
C PRO A 51 6.80 23.80 6.36
N GLU A 52 5.66 23.44 6.96
CA GLU A 52 4.54 22.74 6.30
C GLU A 52 3.61 23.70 5.53
N ALA A 53 3.66 25.01 5.82
CA ALA A 53 2.75 26.02 5.27
C ALA A 53 3.47 27.17 4.55
N ASP A 54 4.73 27.39 4.87
CA ASP A 54 5.57 28.44 4.32
C ASP A 54 6.40 27.91 3.14
N LEU A 55 6.44 28.66 2.03
CA LEU A 55 7.43 28.47 0.98
C LEU A 55 8.78 29.02 1.47
N LEU A 56 9.71 28.14 1.82
CA LEU A 56 11.02 28.53 2.35
C LEU A 56 12.07 28.37 1.27
N CYS A 57 12.90 29.39 1.03
CA CYS A 57 14.00 29.32 0.07
C CYS A 57 15.32 29.74 0.72
N LEU A 58 16.40 29.00 0.48
CA LEU A 58 17.76 29.41 0.81
C LEU A 58 18.54 29.62 -0.49
N ASP A 59 19.10 30.82 -0.69
CA ASP A 59 19.89 31.14 -1.89
C ASP A 59 19.16 30.84 -3.22
N GLY A 60 17.84 31.03 -3.23
CA GLY A 60 16.99 30.78 -4.38
C GLY A 60 16.60 29.30 -4.59
N GLN A 61 17.10 28.38 -3.76
CA GLN A 61 16.64 26.99 -3.74
C GLN A 61 15.52 26.80 -2.73
N GLU A 62 14.42 26.22 -3.17
CA GLU A 62 13.30 25.86 -2.30
C GLU A 62 13.72 24.75 -1.32
N LEU A 63 13.35 24.92 -0.06
CA LEU A 63 13.65 24.01 1.03
C LEU A 63 12.41 23.18 1.35
N SER A 64 12.46 21.89 1.05
CA SER A 64 11.41 20.95 1.48
C SER A 64 11.69 20.45 2.89
N PHE A 65 10.82 20.80 3.84
CA PHE A 65 10.95 20.29 5.20
C PHE A 65 10.36 18.89 5.30
N SER A 66 11.15 17.97 5.84
CA SER A 66 10.62 16.76 6.44
C SER A 66 11.14 16.68 7.87
N GLU A 67 10.23 16.56 8.84
CA GLU A 67 10.60 16.40 10.25
C GLU A 67 11.51 15.17 10.44
N HIS A 68 11.25 14.13 9.65
CA HIS A 68 11.94 12.85 9.68
C HIS A 68 12.47 12.48 8.29
N GLU A 69 13.53 11.69 8.23
CA GLU A 69 13.97 11.07 7.00
C GLU A 69 13.52 9.61 6.95
N TYR A 70 13.00 9.18 5.80
CA TYR A 70 12.59 7.81 5.56
C TYR A 70 13.37 7.28 4.37
N TRP A 71 14.22 6.31 4.64
CA TRP A 71 15.02 5.62 3.65
C TRP A 71 14.60 4.17 3.55
N VAL A 72 14.63 3.63 2.34
CA VAL A 72 14.48 2.20 2.13
C VAL A 72 15.69 1.66 1.41
N LEU A 73 16.15 0.52 1.88
CA LEU A 73 17.30 -0.22 1.36
C LEU A 73 16.82 -1.63 0.99
N ASN A 74 17.11 -2.08 -0.22
CA ASN A 74 17.08 -3.50 -0.53
C ASN A 74 18.44 -4.10 -0.11
N LYS A 75 18.51 -4.49 1.17
CA LYS A 75 19.76 -4.83 1.87
C LYS A 75 20.44 -6.02 1.19
N PRO A 76 21.73 -5.92 0.82
CA PRO A 76 22.51 -7.07 0.37
C PRO A 76 22.98 -7.92 1.57
N ALA A 77 23.43 -9.14 1.29
CA ALA A 77 24.07 -9.98 2.30
C ALA A 77 25.45 -9.40 2.71
N GLY A 78 25.94 -9.77 3.89
CA GLY A 78 27.25 -9.35 4.40
C GLY A 78 27.27 -8.02 5.15
N ILE A 79 26.14 -7.31 5.22
CA ILE A 79 26.00 -6.02 5.92
C ILE A 79 25.16 -6.18 7.18
N LEU A 80 25.56 -5.53 8.28
CA LEU A 80 24.85 -5.62 9.55
C LEU A 80 23.72 -4.57 9.65
N SER A 81 22.50 -5.00 9.98
CA SER A 81 21.39 -4.10 10.36
C SER A 81 21.62 -3.49 11.75
N ALA A 82 22.51 -2.51 11.82
CA ALA A 82 22.87 -1.77 13.04
C ALA A 82 23.20 -0.30 12.70
N ILE A 83 23.27 0.55 13.73
CA ILE A 83 23.70 1.95 13.57
C ILE A 83 25.22 2.01 13.47
N SER A 84 25.92 1.33 14.37
CA SER A 84 27.37 1.22 14.40
C SER A 84 27.80 -0.18 14.84
N ASP A 85 28.95 -0.62 14.35
CA ASP A 85 29.61 -1.86 14.75
C ASP A 85 31.13 -1.70 14.53
N SER A 86 31.93 -2.45 15.28
CA SER A 86 33.40 -2.35 15.23
C SER A 86 34.05 -3.35 14.28
N ARG A 87 33.32 -4.39 13.84
CA ARG A 87 33.82 -5.51 13.07
C ARG A 87 33.18 -5.61 11.69
N HIS A 88 31.90 -5.26 11.60
CA HIS A 88 31.12 -5.38 10.36
C HIS A 88 30.69 -4.01 9.85
N GLU A 89 30.63 -3.88 8.52
CA GLU A 89 30.00 -2.72 7.89
C GLU A 89 28.51 -2.70 8.24
N THR A 90 27.99 -1.53 8.63
CA THR A 90 26.59 -1.36 8.98
C THR A 90 25.80 -0.76 7.85
N VAL A 91 24.47 -0.90 7.89
CA VAL A 91 23.59 -0.28 6.89
C VAL A 91 23.73 1.25 6.84
N ILE A 92 24.04 1.89 7.97
CA ILE A 92 24.27 3.35 8.02
C ILE A 92 25.57 3.73 7.29
N SER A 93 26.66 3.00 7.53
CA SER A 93 27.94 3.26 6.86
C SER A 93 27.89 2.91 5.37
N TYR A 94 27.26 1.78 5.03
CA TYR A 94 27.09 1.32 3.64
C TYR A 94 26.35 2.37 2.78
N MET A 95 25.29 2.96 3.32
CA MET A 95 24.51 3.98 2.62
C MET A 95 25.13 5.38 2.68
N GLY A 96 26.22 5.58 3.42
CA GLY A 96 26.85 6.89 3.59
C GLY A 96 25.96 7.91 4.30
N LEU A 97 25.01 7.48 5.13
CA LEU A 97 24.06 8.37 5.79
C LEU A 97 24.71 9.09 6.98
N THR A 98 24.55 10.41 7.04
CA THR A 98 25.18 11.27 8.05
C THR A 98 24.20 11.89 9.05
N ARG A 99 22.90 11.79 8.77
CA ARG A 99 21.85 12.33 9.65
C ARG A 99 21.81 11.55 10.96
N ARG A 100 21.80 12.29 12.08
CA ARG A 100 21.73 11.70 13.42
C ARG A 100 20.34 11.13 13.70
N GLY A 101 20.28 10.06 14.49
CA GLY A 101 19.03 9.43 14.91
C GLY A 101 18.49 8.38 13.95
N LEU A 102 19.01 8.30 12.72
CA LEU A 102 18.65 7.26 11.77
C LEU A 102 18.92 5.87 12.35
N SER A 103 17.88 5.05 12.34
CA SER A 103 17.90 3.69 12.89
C SER A 103 17.14 2.74 11.96
N PRO A 104 17.62 1.49 11.80
CA PRO A 104 16.88 0.50 11.04
C PRO A 104 15.58 0.10 11.77
N CYS A 105 14.47 0.12 11.05
CA CYS A 105 13.16 -0.36 11.50
C CYS A 105 13.14 -1.89 11.49
N GLY A 106 13.69 -2.46 12.55
CA GLY A 106 13.89 -3.90 12.70
C GLY A 106 15.21 -4.32 12.10
N ARG A 107 15.52 -5.61 12.20
CA ARG A 107 16.83 -6.16 11.83
C ARG A 107 16.64 -7.29 10.85
N LEU A 108 17.55 -7.35 9.87
CA LEU A 108 17.78 -8.53 9.05
C LEU A 108 19.12 -9.12 9.49
N ASP A 109 19.22 -10.45 9.49
CA ASP A 109 20.47 -11.13 9.80
C ASP A 109 21.54 -10.78 8.75
N LEU A 110 22.81 -11.03 9.09
CA LEU A 110 23.94 -10.67 8.23
C LEU A 110 23.81 -11.24 6.81
N ASP A 111 23.36 -12.49 6.70
CA ASP A 111 23.14 -13.26 5.48
C ASP A 111 21.73 -13.10 4.87
N THR A 112 20.84 -12.34 5.52
CA THR A 112 19.48 -12.09 5.02
C THR A 112 19.45 -10.83 4.16
N THR A 113 18.79 -10.92 3.01
CA THR A 113 18.64 -9.81 2.06
C THR A 113 17.23 -9.21 2.07
N GLY A 114 17.04 -8.09 1.39
CA GLY A 114 15.71 -7.54 1.12
C GLY A 114 15.38 -6.26 1.88
N LEU A 115 14.09 -5.97 1.95
CA LEU A 115 13.53 -4.68 2.38
C LEU A 115 13.96 -4.34 3.80
N LEU A 116 14.62 -3.19 3.97
CA LEU A 116 14.93 -2.59 5.26
C LEU A 116 14.60 -1.09 5.22
N LEU A 117 13.65 -0.69 6.06
CA LEU A 117 13.33 0.71 6.31
C LEU A 117 14.30 1.29 7.35
N ILE A 118 14.78 2.51 7.13
CA ILE A 118 15.69 3.24 8.02
C ILE A 118 15.12 4.65 8.19
N THR A 119 14.92 5.08 9.44
CA THR A 119 14.34 6.39 9.74
C THR A 119 14.79 6.92 11.10
N ASP A 120 14.64 8.22 11.33
CA ASP A 120 14.78 8.87 12.63
C ASP A 120 13.42 9.13 13.31
N ASP A 121 12.30 8.69 12.70
CA ASP A 121 10.99 8.65 13.35
C ASP A 121 10.91 7.48 14.34
N GLY A 122 11.30 7.75 15.58
CA GLY A 122 11.24 6.79 16.68
C GLY A 122 9.82 6.30 17.00
N ALA A 123 8.78 7.12 16.76
CA ALA A 123 7.40 6.74 17.01
C ALA A 123 6.95 5.69 15.98
N LEU A 124 7.30 5.89 14.70
CA LEU A 124 7.07 4.90 13.64
C LEU A 124 7.87 3.62 13.89
N ILE A 125 9.16 3.71 14.24
CA ILE A 125 9.98 2.51 14.57
C ILE A 125 9.31 1.69 15.66
N HIS A 126 8.95 2.32 16.77
CA HIS A 126 8.29 1.65 17.88
C HIS A 126 6.97 1.01 17.43
N ARG A 127 6.20 1.71 16.61
CA ARG A 127 4.91 1.24 16.11
C ARG A 127 5.04 0.02 15.19
N LEU A 128 5.98 0.03 14.25
CA LEU A 128 6.21 -1.06 13.30
C LEU A 128 6.84 -2.31 13.92
N LEU A 129 7.58 -2.13 15.03
CA LEU A 129 8.28 -3.21 15.73
C LEU A 129 7.56 -3.71 16.98
N SER A 130 6.57 -2.97 17.48
CA SER A 130 5.83 -3.37 18.67
C SER A 130 5.18 -4.74 18.46
N PRO A 131 5.46 -5.73 19.34
CA PRO A 131 4.84 -7.04 19.27
C PRO A 131 3.30 -6.97 19.30
N ALA A 132 2.72 -5.95 19.95
CA ALA A 132 1.28 -5.76 20.06
C ALA A 132 0.62 -5.26 18.76
N LYS A 133 1.39 -4.62 17.86
CA LYS A 133 0.88 -4.06 16.61
C LYS A 133 0.84 -5.11 15.49
N HIS A 134 1.52 -6.26 15.64
CA HIS A 134 1.46 -7.40 14.70
C HIS A 134 1.62 -7.01 13.22
N VAL A 135 2.61 -6.18 12.90
CA VAL A 135 2.86 -5.75 11.52
C VAL A 135 3.37 -6.92 10.69
N ASP A 136 2.69 -7.20 9.58
CA ASP A 136 3.02 -8.28 8.66
C ASP A 136 4.39 -8.06 8.00
N LYS A 137 5.17 -9.15 7.91
CA LYS A 137 6.45 -9.22 7.22
C LYS A 137 6.42 -10.44 6.33
N VAL A 138 6.68 -10.25 5.05
CA VAL A 138 6.62 -11.31 4.04
C VAL A 138 8.04 -11.65 3.59
N TYR A 139 8.36 -12.93 3.62
CA TYR A 139 9.67 -13.48 3.28
C TYR A 139 9.55 -14.47 2.13
N GLU A 140 10.48 -14.39 1.19
CA GLU A 140 10.81 -15.49 0.28
C GLU A 140 11.85 -16.37 0.95
N VAL A 141 11.56 -17.67 1.05
CA VAL A 141 12.38 -18.64 1.75
C VAL A 141 12.77 -19.77 0.80
N SER A 142 14.07 -19.98 0.62
CA SER A 142 14.63 -21.20 0.05
C SER A 142 15.20 -22.07 1.16
N TYR A 143 14.99 -23.37 1.09
CA TYR A 143 15.38 -24.32 2.13
C TYR A 143 15.86 -25.65 1.51
N GLU A 144 16.54 -26.48 2.31
CA GLU A 144 16.90 -27.85 1.93
C GLU A 144 15.86 -28.85 2.41
N GLY A 145 15.71 -29.96 1.68
CA GLY A 145 14.77 -31.03 2.02
C GLY A 145 13.37 -30.81 1.46
N VAL A 146 12.39 -31.49 2.04
CA VAL A 146 10.99 -31.46 1.62
C VAL A 146 10.14 -31.11 2.85
N LEU A 147 9.34 -30.04 2.74
CA LEU A 147 8.40 -29.71 3.80
C LEU A 147 7.37 -30.83 3.96
N PRO A 148 7.00 -31.18 5.20
CA PRO A 148 5.86 -32.05 5.49
C PRO A 148 4.57 -31.57 4.81
N GLU A 149 3.69 -32.48 4.41
CA GLU A 149 2.40 -32.16 3.77
C GLU A 149 1.51 -31.26 4.64
N ASP A 150 1.66 -31.32 5.95
CA ASP A 150 0.91 -30.52 6.93
C ASP A 150 1.63 -29.22 7.33
N ALA A 151 2.69 -28.82 6.63
CA ALA A 151 3.50 -27.66 7.00
C ALA A 151 2.68 -26.37 7.10
N GLU A 152 1.82 -26.07 6.11
CA GLU A 152 1.00 -24.85 6.13
C GLU A 152 0.08 -24.82 7.37
N SER A 153 -0.53 -25.95 7.74
CA SER A 153 -1.35 -26.07 8.95
C SER A 153 -0.53 -25.82 10.23
N ARG A 154 0.67 -26.39 10.32
CA ARG A 154 1.54 -26.19 11.50
C ARG A 154 2.01 -24.75 11.65
N PHE A 155 2.28 -24.06 10.54
CA PHE A 155 2.59 -22.63 10.57
C PHE A 155 1.38 -21.81 11.02
N LEU A 156 0.16 -22.14 10.57
CA LEU A 156 -1.08 -21.49 11.01
C LEU A 156 -1.37 -21.71 12.50
N GLU A 157 -1.01 -22.87 13.06
CA GLU A 157 -1.16 -23.16 14.50
C GLU A 157 -0.07 -22.52 15.38
N GLY A 158 1.03 -22.08 14.76
CA GLY A 158 2.22 -21.53 15.39
C GLY A 158 3.24 -22.61 15.78
N ILE A 159 4.44 -22.50 15.20
CA ILE A 159 5.55 -23.44 15.42
C ILE A 159 6.12 -23.31 16.84
N LEU A 160 6.38 -24.45 17.49
CA LEU A 160 7.16 -24.52 18.73
C LEU A 160 8.64 -24.65 18.38
N LEU A 161 9.45 -23.67 18.77
CA LEU A 161 10.89 -23.69 18.54
C LEU A 161 11.60 -24.59 19.57
N GLU A 162 12.81 -25.04 19.26
CA GLU A 162 13.62 -25.94 20.12
C GLU A 162 13.83 -25.44 21.56
N ASP A 163 13.84 -24.12 21.79
CA ASP A 163 14.00 -23.52 23.13
C ASP A 163 12.67 -23.43 23.92
N GLY A 164 11.60 -24.06 23.42
CA GLY A 164 10.26 -24.03 24.00
C GLY A 164 9.46 -22.77 23.68
N THR A 165 10.02 -21.84 22.89
CA THR A 165 9.30 -20.63 22.49
C THR A 165 8.23 -20.99 21.45
N LYS A 166 6.96 -20.74 21.77
CA LYS A 166 5.88 -20.80 20.78
C LYS A 166 5.83 -19.53 19.93
N CYS A 167 5.81 -19.70 18.61
CA CYS A 167 5.57 -18.62 17.65
C CYS A 167 4.08 -18.30 17.53
N LEU A 168 3.76 -17.08 17.11
CA LEU A 168 2.42 -16.73 16.67
C LEU A 168 2.06 -17.49 15.37
N PRO A 169 0.75 -17.64 15.09
CA PRO A 169 0.28 -18.06 13.78
C PRO A 169 0.96 -17.33 12.63
N ALA A 170 1.36 -18.08 11.61
CA ALA A 170 2.04 -17.60 10.43
C ALA A 170 1.40 -18.22 9.18
N HIS A 171 1.37 -17.47 8.08
CA HIS A 171 0.87 -17.98 6.81
C HIS A 171 2.03 -18.43 5.94
N LEU A 172 2.08 -19.71 5.61
CA LEU A 172 3.04 -20.28 4.68
C LEU A 172 2.29 -20.62 3.39
N ASP A 173 2.81 -20.14 2.25
CA ASP A 173 2.32 -20.46 0.91
C ASP A 173 3.38 -21.26 0.17
N CYS A 174 3.09 -22.54 -0.06
CA CYS A 174 3.96 -23.47 -0.78
C CYS A 174 3.64 -23.58 -2.28
N SER A 175 2.73 -22.77 -2.81
CA SER A 175 2.29 -22.84 -4.22
C SER A 175 3.40 -22.47 -5.22
N SER A 176 4.47 -21.81 -4.76
CA SER A 176 5.61 -21.39 -5.57
C SER A 176 6.94 -21.62 -4.84
N GLN A 177 8.04 -21.60 -5.61
CA GLN A 177 9.41 -21.67 -5.09
C GLN A 177 10.18 -20.42 -5.55
N PRO A 178 10.83 -19.67 -4.64
CA PRO A 178 10.88 -19.87 -3.18
C PRO A 178 9.50 -19.75 -2.52
N VAL A 179 9.29 -20.47 -1.41
CA VAL A 179 8.02 -20.39 -0.67
C VAL A 179 7.87 -19.03 0.00
N ARG A 180 6.63 -18.60 0.22
CA ARG A 180 6.34 -17.32 0.87
C ARG A 180 5.86 -17.53 2.30
N LEU A 181 6.53 -16.88 3.24
CA LEU A 181 6.17 -16.90 4.65
C LEU A 181 5.80 -15.50 5.14
N THR A 182 4.60 -15.36 5.72
CA THR A 182 4.15 -14.15 6.38
C THR A 182 4.14 -14.34 7.90
N ILE A 183 4.88 -13.49 8.62
CA ILE A 183 4.93 -13.47 10.09
C ILE A 183 4.60 -12.08 10.66
N ARG A 184 4.08 -12.06 11.89
CA ARG A 184 3.65 -10.85 12.61
C ARG A 184 4.53 -10.47 13.79
N GLU A 185 5.63 -11.18 13.96
CA GLU A 185 6.61 -10.98 15.02
C GLU A 185 8.03 -11.07 14.42
N GLY A 186 9.03 -10.83 15.26
CA GLY A 186 10.43 -10.80 14.83
C GLY A 186 11.36 -11.36 15.90
N LYS A 187 11.13 -12.63 16.30
CA LYS A 187 12.03 -13.30 17.26
C LYS A 187 13.41 -13.55 16.62
N PHE A 188 14.42 -13.75 17.46
CA PHE A 188 15.79 -13.99 17.01
C PHE A 188 15.86 -15.20 16.05
N HIS A 189 16.33 -14.97 14.82
CA HIS A 189 16.42 -15.95 13.72
C HIS A 189 15.11 -16.74 13.49
N GLN A 190 13.95 -16.11 13.73
CA GLN A 190 12.66 -16.80 13.78
C GLN A 190 12.39 -17.69 12.57
N VAL A 191 12.47 -17.15 11.35
CA VAL A 191 12.17 -17.90 10.12
C VAL A 191 13.08 -19.13 10.00
N LYS A 192 14.39 -18.94 10.17
CA LYS A 192 15.37 -20.04 10.10
C LYS A 192 15.07 -21.14 11.11
N ARG A 193 14.70 -20.76 12.33
CA ARG A 193 14.37 -21.71 13.42
C ARG A 193 13.04 -22.43 13.19
N MET A 194 12.03 -21.75 12.65
CA MET A 194 10.74 -22.37 12.30
C MET A 194 10.94 -23.46 11.25
N PHE A 195 11.68 -23.15 10.19
CA PHE A 195 12.02 -24.07 9.11
C PHE A 195 12.94 -25.22 9.59
N LEU A 196 13.92 -24.93 10.45
CA LEU A 196 14.76 -25.96 11.07
C LEU A 196 13.93 -26.94 11.93
N SER A 197 12.93 -26.46 12.66
CA SER A 197 12.02 -27.30 13.48
C SER A 197 11.19 -28.26 12.61
N MET A 198 11.10 -28.00 11.31
CA MET A 198 10.47 -28.86 10.30
C MET A 198 11.47 -29.76 9.57
N GLY A 199 12.74 -29.77 10.00
CA GLY A 199 13.83 -30.52 9.35
C GLY A 199 14.29 -29.92 8.02
N CYS A 200 13.91 -28.68 7.72
CA CYS A 200 14.17 -28.03 6.43
C CYS A 200 15.01 -26.76 6.63
N PRO A 201 16.34 -26.84 6.77
CA PRO A 201 17.17 -25.66 7.04
C PRO A 201 17.11 -24.64 5.90
N VAL A 202 17.00 -23.35 6.25
CA VAL A 202 16.93 -22.24 5.28
C VAL A 202 18.28 -21.99 4.63
N THR A 203 18.30 -21.94 3.30
CA THR A 203 19.50 -21.66 2.48
C THR A 203 19.54 -20.22 1.96
N LYS A 204 18.38 -19.62 1.70
CA LYS A 204 18.25 -18.22 1.30
C LYS A 204 17.03 -17.61 1.94
N LEU A 205 17.20 -16.42 2.49
CA LEU A 205 16.11 -15.66 3.12
C LEU A 205 16.11 -14.23 2.60
N ARG A 206 14.98 -13.81 2.03
CA ARG A 206 14.79 -12.45 1.54
C ARG A 206 13.49 -11.88 2.08
N ARG A 207 13.53 -10.74 2.76
CA ARG A 207 12.31 -10.02 3.13
C ARG A 207 11.83 -9.20 1.95
N ILE A 208 10.66 -9.52 1.41
CA ILE A 208 10.10 -8.79 0.25
C ILE A 208 9.11 -7.72 0.66
N ALA A 209 8.52 -7.81 1.85
CA ALA A 209 7.58 -6.80 2.36
C ALA A 209 7.68 -6.59 3.87
N MET A 210 7.33 -5.37 4.31
CA MET A 210 7.11 -5.02 5.72
C MET A 210 5.99 -3.97 5.82
N GLY A 211 4.89 -4.34 6.46
CA GLY A 211 3.68 -3.52 6.48
C GLY A 211 3.20 -3.24 5.05
N PRO A 212 2.96 -1.99 4.67
CA PRO A 212 2.45 -1.66 3.34
C PRO A 212 3.56 -1.55 2.26
N LEU A 213 4.84 -1.68 2.64
CA LEU A 213 5.96 -1.54 1.71
C LEU A 213 6.35 -2.88 1.10
N TRP A 214 6.46 -2.92 -0.22
CA TRP A 214 6.86 -4.10 -1.00
C TRP A 214 8.02 -3.78 -1.96
N LEU A 215 9.03 -4.65 -2.04
CA LEU A 215 10.25 -4.40 -2.84
C LEU A 215 9.99 -4.20 -4.34
N ASP A 216 9.08 -4.99 -4.90
CA ASP A 216 8.67 -4.91 -6.31
C ASP A 216 8.09 -3.53 -6.65
N ARG A 217 7.24 -3.00 -5.79
CA ARG A 217 6.63 -1.67 -5.90
C ARG A 217 7.66 -0.55 -5.73
N LEU A 218 8.65 -0.77 -4.85
CA LEU A 218 9.72 0.20 -4.61
C LEU A 218 10.74 0.28 -5.75
N ARG A 219 10.79 -0.74 -6.62
CA ARG A 219 11.70 -0.84 -7.79
C ARG A 219 13.18 -0.69 -7.42
N LEU A 220 13.61 -1.41 -6.38
CA LEU A 220 14.99 -1.38 -5.89
C LEU A 220 15.71 -2.70 -6.18
N SER A 221 16.84 -2.63 -6.87
CA SER A 221 17.76 -3.76 -7.02
C SER A 221 18.47 -4.05 -5.70
N GLU A 222 19.04 -5.24 -5.55
CA GLU A 222 19.82 -5.56 -4.35
C GLU A 222 21.02 -4.61 -4.22
N GLY A 223 21.21 -4.04 -3.02
CA GLY A 223 22.21 -2.99 -2.75
C GLY A 223 21.67 -1.57 -2.90
N ASP A 224 20.65 -1.36 -3.73
CA ASP A 224 20.11 -0.03 -3.97
C ASP A 224 19.33 0.49 -2.76
N PHE A 225 19.42 1.81 -2.56
CA PHE A 225 18.66 2.53 -1.56
C PHE A 225 18.24 3.90 -2.05
N ARG A 226 17.14 4.41 -1.50
CA ARG A 226 16.64 5.77 -1.77
C ARG A 226 15.77 6.28 -0.63
N LYS A 227 15.46 7.58 -0.65
CA LYS A 227 14.39 8.14 0.17
C LYS A 227 13.03 7.60 -0.30
N LEU A 228 12.13 7.37 0.64
CA LEU A 228 10.72 7.13 0.31
C LEU A 228 10.11 8.41 -0.29
N THR A 229 9.15 8.24 -1.20
CA THR A 229 8.34 9.34 -1.73
C THR A 229 7.34 9.83 -0.67
N GLY A 230 6.77 11.02 -0.86
CA GLY A 230 5.74 11.54 0.05
C GLY A 230 4.52 10.62 0.17
N GLU A 231 4.13 9.98 -0.94
CA GLU A 231 3.06 8.98 -0.98
C GLU A 231 3.42 7.73 -0.16
N GLU A 232 4.62 7.18 -0.35
CA GLU A 232 5.10 6.00 0.38
C GLU A 232 5.23 6.27 1.89
N VAL A 233 5.64 7.48 2.28
CA VAL A 233 5.68 7.92 3.68
C VAL A 233 4.26 8.00 4.24
N SER A 234 3.31 8.58 3.49
CA SER A 234 1.91 8.70 3.91
C SER A 234 1.27 7.33 4.12
N VAL A 235 1.49 6.42 3.16
CA VAL A 235 1.13 5.00 3.21
C VAL A 235 1.63 4.35 4.51
N LEU A 236 2.92 4.55 4.82
CA LEU A 236 3.58 3.96 5.98
C LEU A 236 3.11 4.55 7.31
N GLN A 237 2.81 5.85 7.34
CA GLN A 237 2.35 6.53 8.55
C GLN A 237 0.89 6.19 8.90
N ASN A 238 0.04 6.00 7.88
CA ASN A 238 -1.38 5.71 8.06
C ASN A 238 -1.69 4.22 8.27
N PHE A 239 -0.75 3.32 7.94
CA PHE A 239 -0.91 1.86 8.04
C PHE A 239 -1.50 1.34 9.36
N ASP A 240 -1.16 1.96 10.50
CA ASP A 240 -1.65 1.51 11.82
C ASP A 240 -2.88 2.25 12.35
N ARG A 241 -3.24 3.40 11.77
CA ARG A 241 -4.53 4.08 12.06
C ARG A 241 -5.71 3.24 11.58
N ALA A 242 -5.44 2.30 10.68
CA ALA A 242 -6.37 1.26 10.22
C ALA A 242 -6.66 0.20 11.27
N LYS A 243 -5.65 -0.29 12.01
CA LYS A 243 -5.85 -1.31 13.05
C LYS A 243 -6.56 -0.81 14.30
N GLU A 244 -6.48 0.49 14.60
CA GLU A 244 -7.27 1.10 15.68
C GLU A 244 -8.75 1.26 15.32
N THR A 245 -9.12 0.97 14.07
CA THR A 245 -10.49 0.62 13.72
C THR A 245 -10.68 -0.89 13.78
N GLU A 246 -11.03 -1.40 14.95
CA GLU A 246 -12.17 -2.33 15.01
C GLU A 246 -13.44 -1.57 14.59
N GLY A 247 -13.44 -1.04 13.35
CA GLY A 247 -14.66 -0.59 12.69
C GLY A 247 -15.53 -1.83 12.56
N SER A 248 -16.82 -1.70 12.84
CA SER A 248 -17.77 -2.80 12.82
C SER A 248 -17.54 -3.68 11.60
N ARG A 249 -17.20 -4.95 11.78
CA ARG A 249 -17.24 -5.91 10.67
C ARG A 249 -18.71 -6.12 10.30
N PRO A 250 -19.05 -6.29 9.01
CA PRO A 250 -20.42 -6.58 8.63
C PRO A 250 -20.84 -7.94 9.19
N ASP A 251 -21.98 -7.99 9.87
CA ASP A 251 -22.69 -9.25 10.08
C ASP A 251 -23.27 -9.72 8.74
N CYS A 252 -22.47 -10.47 7.99
CA CYS A 252 -22.79 -10.90 6.64
C CYS A 252 -24.07 -11.74 6.56
N LYS A 253 -24.60 -12.27 7.68
CA LYS A 253 -25.87 -13.02 7.70
C LYS A 253 -27.10 -12.14 7.45
N ARG A 254 -26.97 -10.81 7.58
CA ARG A 254 -28.06 -9.84 7.38
C ARG A 254 -28.34 -9.51 5.92
N TYR A 255 -27.39 -9.80 5.03
CA TYR A 255 -27.45 -9.41 3.64
C TYR A 255 -27.68 -10.63 2.75
N GLN A 256 -28.46 -10.43 1.69
CA GLN A 256 -28.79 -11.45 0.68
C GLN A 256 -28.00 -11.24 -0.62
N GLY A 257 -27.61 -9.99 -0.91
CA GLY A 257 -26.82 -9.62 -2.09
C GLY A 257 -25.44 -9.09 -1.72
N PHE A 258 -24.42 -9.52 -2.46
CA PHE A 258 -23.03 -9.12 -2.27
C PHE A 258 -22.50 -8.60 -3.59
N LEU A 259 -22.18 -7.31 -3.62
CA LEU A 259 -21.76 -6.61 -4.83
C LEU A 259 -20.32 -6.18 -4.63
N PHE A 260 -19.46 -6.54 -5.58
CA PHE A 260 -18.03 -6.32 -5.46
C PHE A 260 -17.58 -5.41 -6.60
N ASP A 261 -16.84 -4.35 -6.27
CA ASP A 261 -15.90 -3.82 -7.25
C ASP A 261 -14.77 -4.84 -7.51
N LEU A 262 -14.05 -4.66 -8.62
CA LEU A 262 -12.94 -5.51 -9.01
C LEU A 262 -11.60 -4.96 -8.51
N ASP A 263 -11.25 -3.75 -8.93
CA ASP A 263 -9.89 -3.24 -8.90
C ASP A 263 -9.63 -2.57 -7.55
N GLY A 264 -8.60 -3.03 -6.83
CA GLY A 264 -8.38 -2.63 -5.43
C GLY A 264 -9.36 -3.23 -4.42
N THR A 265 -10.41 -3.91 -4.88
CA THR A 265 -11.37 -4.62 -4.00
C THR A 265 -11.14 -6.13 -4.02
N LEU A 266 -11.36 -6.82 -5.14
CA LEU A 266 -11.12 -8.26 -5.27
C LEU A 266 -9.73 -8.56 -5.83
N ALA A 267 -9.27 -7.75 -6.78
CA ALA A 267 -7.96 -7.82 -7.40
C ALA A 267 -7.00 -6.85 -6.71
N ASP A 268 -5.81 -7.30 -6.34
CA ASP A 268 -4.72 -6.40 -5.95
C ASP A 268 -4.08 -5.83 -7.23
N SER A 269 -4.76 -4.88 -7.88
CA SER A 269 -4.43 -4.40 -9.24
C SER A 269 -4.16 -2.90 -9.34
N MET A 270 -4.44 -2.10 -8.30
CA MET A 270 -4.34 -0.63 -8.40
C MET A 270 -2.93 -0.12 -8.73
N HIS A 271 -1.90 -0.86 -8.32
CA HIS A 271 -0.50 -0.54 -8.64
C HIS A 271 -0.18 -0.65 -10.14
N LEU A 272 -0.82 -1.57 -10.86
CA LEU A 272 -0.65 -1.76 -12.29
C LEU A 272 -1.18 -0.56 -13.08
N TRP A 273 -2.31 0.01 -12.67
CA TRP A 273 -2.90 1.16 -13.36
C TRP A 273 -2.00 2.39 -13.32
N GLY A 274 -1.39 2.67 -12.16
CA GLY A 274 -0.37 3.73 -12.06
C GLY A 274 0.86 3.48 -12.94
N ASP A 275 1.20 2.21 -13.20
CA ASP A 275 2.28 1.84 -14.12
C ASP A 275 1.90 1.99 -15.59
N ILE A 276 0.66 1.66 -15.94
CA ILE A 276 0.09 1.86 -17.27
C ILE A 276 0.05 3.35 -17.59
N ASP A 277 -0.44 4.19 -16.68
CA ASP A 277 -0.51 5.64 -16.85
C ASP A 277 0.88 6.23 -17.11
N ARG A 278 1.87 5.87 -16.28
CA ARG A 278 3.26 6.29 -16.44
C ARG A 278 3.86 5.87 -17.78
N ARG A 279 3.68 4.60 -18.16
CA ARG A 279 4.20 4.06 -19.42
C ARG A 279 3.54 4.73 -20.62
N TYR A 280 2.23 4.92 -20.58
CA TYR A 280 1.48 5.53 -21.66
C TYR A 280 1.88 6.99 -21.85
N LEU A 281 1.89 7.81 -20.79
CA LEU A 281 2.31 9.21 -20.86
C LEU A 281 3.77 9.37 -21.31
N SER A 282 4.66 8.49 -20.84
CA SER A 282 6.07 8.52 -21.24
C SER A 282 6.28 8.31 -22.74
N ARG A 283 5.42 7.52 -23.42
CA ARG A 283 5.50 7.34 -24.89
C ARG A 283 5.17 8.63 -25.65
N HIS A 284 4.38 9.50 -25.05
CA HIS A 284 4.06 10.83 -25.58
C HIS A 284 5.02 11.91 -25.06
N GLY A 285 6.09 11.54 -24.36
CA GLY A 285 7.07 12.49 -23.80
C GLY A 285 6.54 13.29 -22.61
N ILE A 286 5.47 12.81 -21.95
CA ILE A 286 4.81 13.49 -20.85
C ILE A 286 5.19 12.80 -19.53
N SER A 287 5.61 13.58 -18.55
CA SER A 287 5.81 13.08 -17.19
C SER A 287 4.46 12.90 -16.49
N CYS A 288 4.28 11.78 -15.80
CA CYS A 288 3.04 11.50 -15.07
C CYS A 288 2.91 12.44 -13.87
N PRO A 289 1.86 13.28 -13.82
CA PRO A 289 1.62 14.15 -12.67
C PRO A 289 1.30 13.34 -11.40
N GLU A 290 1.71 13.85 -10.24
CA GLU A 290 1.41 13.22 -8.94
C GLU A 290 -0.09 13.26 -8.60
N ASP A 291 -0.83 14.26 -9.08
CA ASP A 291 -2.26 14.41 -8.83
C ASP A 291 -3.15 13.51 -9.70
N LEU A 292 -2.58 12.88 -10.73
CA LEU A 292 -3.33 12.18 -11.77
C LEU A 292 -4.22 11.07 -11.19
N HIS A 293 -3.67 10.17 -10.37
CA HIS A 293 -4.42 9.04 -9.81
C HIS A 293 -5.69 9.49 -9.08
N ARG A 294 -5.59 10.57 -8.30
CA ARG A 294 -6.73 11.15 -7.58
C ARG A 294 -7.77 11.73 -8.53
N GLU A 295 -7.35 12.39 -9.60
CA GLU A 295 -8.26 12.96 -10.58
C GLU A 295 -8.98 11.90 -11.42
N LEU A 296 -8.39 10.71 -11.58
CA LEU A 296 -8.98 9.59 -12.31
C LEU A 296 -9.94 8.75 -11.47
N ALA A 297 -9.89 8.85 -10.15
CA ALA A 297 -10.68 8.03 -9.23
C ALA A 297 -12.18 8.04 -9.59
N GLY A 298 -12.78 6.84 -9.63
CA GLY A 298 -14.19 6.62 -9.94
C GLY A 298 -14.60 6.76 -11.42
N LYS A 299 -13.75 7.32 -12.29
CA LYS A 299 -14.06 7.47 -13.72
C LYS A 299 -14.14 6.11 -14.41
N SER A 300 -15.05 6.01 -15.37
CA SER A 300 -15.09 4.90 -16.31
C SER A 300 -13.89 4.92 -17.26
N PHE A 301 -13.57 3.76 -17.84
CA PHE A 301 -12.49 3.60 -18.80
C PHE A 301 -12.53 4.64 -19.95
N SER A 302 -13.73 4.93 -20.48
CA SER A 302 -13.95 5.94 -21.51
C SER A 302 -13.79 7.38 -21.01
N GLU A 303 -14.19 7.67 -19.78
CA GLU A 303 -14.01 9.01 -19.18
C GLU A 303 -12.53 9.30 -18.93
N VAL A 304 -11.74 8.28 -18.54
CA VAL A 304 -10.28 8.38 -18.42
C VAL A 304 -9.65 8.69 -19.78
N ALA A 305 -10.04 8.00 -20.85
CA ALA A 305 -9.55 8.29 -22.21
C ALA A 305 -9.85 9.74 -22.63
N GLN A 306 -11.08 10.21 -22.40
CA GLN A 306 -11.46 11.58 -22.71
C GLN A 306 -10.69 12.60 -21.85
N TYR A 307 -10.43 12.26 -20.60
CA TYR A 307 -9.65 13.07 -19.68
C TYR A 307 -8.21 13.22 -20.18
N PHE A 308 -7.54 12.13 -20.55
CA PHE A 308 -6.18 12.14 -21.07
C PHE A 308 -6.06 12.99 -22.33
N LYS A 309 -6.98 12.80 -23.27
CA LYS A 309 -7.05 13.60 -24.50
C LYS A 309 -7.14 15.10 -24.22
N THR A 310 -7.95 15.48 -23.23
CA THR A 310 -8.20 16.89 -22.89
C THR A 310 -7.05 17.51 -22.09
N ARG A 311 -6.57 16.82 -21.04
CA ARG A 311 -5.52 17.34 -20.14
C ARG A 311 -4.16 17.39 -20.81
N PHE A 312 -3.82 16.34 -21.54
CA PHE A 312 -2.45 16.14 -22.06
C PHE A 312 -2.34 16.42 -23.56
N SER A 313 -3.43 16.79 -24.24
CA SER A 313 -3.47 17.05 -25.68
C SER A 313 -2.91 15.90 -26.53
N ILE A 314 -3.17 14.66 -26.11
CA ILE A 314 -2.65 13.45 -26.77
C ILE A 314 -3.35 13.26 -28.13
N PRO A 315 -2.60 12.98 -29.21
CA PRO A 315 -3.16 12.88 -30.56
C PRO A 315 -4.04 11.65 -30.78
N ASP A 316 -3.82 10.57 -30.03
CA ASP A 316 -4.55 9.32 -30.14
C ASP A 316 -6.09 9.55 -30.04
N SER A 317 -6.85 8.73 -30.76
CA SER A 317 -8.29 8.60 -30.53
C SER A 317 -8.54 7.92 -29.18
N THR A 318 -9.69 8.20 -28.57
CA THR A 318 -10.10 7.57 -27.30
C THR A 318 -10.09 6.05 -27.40
N GLU A 319 -10.49 5.51 -28.54
CA GLU A 319 -10.47 4.09 -28.87
C GLU A 319 -9.05 3.51 -28.91
N GLU A 320 -8.09 4.23 -29.51
CA GLU A 320 -6.68 3.82 -29.55
C GLU A 320 -6.04 3.84 -28.16
N MET A 321 -6.35 4.85 -27.32
CA MET A 321 -5.85 4.89 -25.94
C MET A 321 -6.34 3.68 -25.15
N MET A 322 -7.66 3.44 -25.21
CA MET A 322 -8.30 2.33 -24.51
C MET A 322 -7.74 0.97 -24.94
N ALA A 323 -7.54 0.76 -26.25
CA ALA A 323 -6.97 -0.49 -26.78
C ALA A 323 -5.52 -0.69 -26.30
N GLN A 324 -4.72 0.37 -26.23
CA GLN A 324 -3.35 0.30 -25.74
C GLN A 324 -3.29 -0.01 -24.24
N TRP A 325 -4.11 0.64 -23.42
CA TRP A 325 -4.18 0.34 -21.98
C TRP A 325 -4.64 -1.09 -21.74
N GLU A 326 -5.66 -1.54 -22.48
CA GLU A 326 -6.14 -2.92 -22.41
C GLU A 326 -5.02 -3.90 -22.74
N GLN A 327 -4.25 -3.67 -23.81
CA GLN A 327 -3.11 -4.50 -24.15
C GLN A 327 -2.04 -4.54 -23.05
N MET A 328 -1.76 -3.42 -22.38
CA MET A 328 -0.81 -3.37 -21.26
C MET A 328 -1.32 -4.11 -20.03
N ALA A 329 -2.62 -4.06 -19.78
CA ALA A 329 -3.24 -4.72 -18.62
C ALA A 329 -3.37 -6.23 -18.81
N LEU A 330 -3.57 -6.70 -20.06
CA LEU A 330 -3.99 -8.08 -20.35
C LEU A 330 -3.01 -9.14 -19.83
N GLU A 331 -1.71 -8.93 -20.02
CA GLU A 331 -0.67 -9.87 -19.53
C GLU A 331 -0.63 -9.87 -17.99
N ALA A 332 -0.69 -8.71 -17.37
CA ALA A 332 -0.65 -8.58 -15.92
C ALA A 332 -1.89 -9.19 -15.25
N TYR A 333 -3.11 -8.94 -15.75
CA TYR A 333 -4.34 -9.55 -15.21
C TYR A 333 -4.36 -11.07 -15.35
N ARG A 334 -3.62 -11.61 -16.34
CA ARG A 334 -3.54 -13.05 -16.57
C ARG A 334 -2.54 -13.75 -15.67
N ALA A 335 -1.42 -13.11 -15.33
CA ALA A 335 -0.27 -13.80 -14.75
C ALA A 335 0.33 -13.14 -13.49
N GLU A 336 0.11 -11.84 -13.28
CA GLU A 336 0.78 -11.07 -12.23
C GLU A 336 -0.19 -10.64 -11.12
N ILE A 337 -1.40 -10.22 -11.49
CA ILE A 337 -2.42 -9.78 -10.53
C ILE A 337 -3.03 -10.99 -9.84
N SER A 338 -3.11 -10.92 -8.51
CA SER A 338 -3.68 -11.96 -7.66
C SER A 338 -4.95 -11.48 -6.96
N LEU A 339 -5.75 -12.43 -6.50
CA LEU A 339 -6.87 -12.14 -5.61
C LEU A 339 -6.38 -11.64 -4.25
N LYS A 340 -7.13 -10.71 -3.67
CA LYS A 340 -6.91 -10.31 -2.28
C LYS A 340 -7.08 -11.50 -1.33
N PRO A 341 -6.29 -11.56 -0.23
CA PRO A 341 -6.35 -12.66 0.71
C PRO A 341 -7.77 -12.95 1.20
N GLY A 342 -8.15 -14.23 1.21
CA GLY A 342 -9.47 -14.69 1.65
C GLY A 342 -10.63 -14.49 0.66
N ALA A 343 -10.45 -13.75 -0.44
CA ALA A 343 -11.55 -13.41 -1.35
C ALA A 343 -12.21 -14.66 -1.95
N HIS A 344 -11.41 -15.60 -2.44
CA HIS A 344 -11.90 -16.86 -2.99
C HIS A 344 -12.74 -17.65 -1.97
N ALA A 345 -12.21 -17.84 -0.76
CA ALA A 345 -12.90 -18.57 0.30
C ALA A 345 -14.20 -17.87 0.72
N PHE A 346 -14.22 -16.55 0.76
CA PHE A 346 -15.39 -15.77 1.11
C PHE A 346 -16.48 -15.88 0.04
N LEU A 347 -16.13 -15.71 -1.24
CA LEU A 347 -17.06 -15.88 -2.37
C LEU A 347 -17.62 -17.30 -2.41
N SER A 348 -16.79 -18.32 -2.16
CA SER A 348 -17.24 -19.72 -2.12
C SER A 348 -18.28 -19.94 -1.03
N ARG A 349 -18.04 -19.43 0.19
CA ARG A 349 -18.99 -19.52 1.31
C ARG A 349 -20.30 -18.76 1.01
N LEU A 350 -20.24 -17.62 0.32
CA LEU A 350 -21.44 -16.90 -0.10
C LEU A 350 -22.26 -17.72 -1.11
N LYS A 351 -21.58 -18.37 -2.06
CA LYS A 351 -22.22 -19.21 -3.08
C LYS A 351 -22.89 -20.44 -2.47
N GLU A 352 -22.20 -21.12 -1.55
CA GLU A 352 -22.75 -22.25 -0.78
C GLU A 352 -24.01 -21.87 0.02
N ARG A 353 -24.06 -20.64 0.52
CA ARG A 353 -25.22 -20.08 1.23
C ARG A 353 -26.38 -19.69 0.31
N GLY A 354 -26.17 -19.68 -1.01
CA GLY A 354 -27.16 -19.20 -1.99
C GLY A 354 -27.38 -17.69 -1.95
N ALA A 355 -26.37 -16.91 -1.54
CA ALA A 355 -26.43 -15.45 -1.66
C ALA A 355 -26.29 -15.02 -3.13
N GLY A 356 -26.91 -13.91 -3.50
CA GLY A 356 -26.71 -13.30 -4.81
C GLY A 356 -25.36 -12.60 -4.88
N ILE A 357 -24.53 -12.92 -5.86
CA ILE A 357 -23.16 -12.41 -6.01
C ILE A 357 -23.04 -11.68 -7.34
N ALA A 358 -22.65 -10.40 -7.31
CA ALA A 358 -22.45 -9.59 -8.51
C ALA A 358 -21.10 -8.88 -8.51
N LEU A 359 -20.45 -8.82 -9.67
CA LEU A 359 -19.34 -7.90 -9.92
C LEU A 359 -19.90 -6.59 -10.52
N ALA A 360 -19.42 -5.45 -10.06
CA ALA A 360 -19.80 -4.12 -10.50
C ALA A 360 -18.56 -3.22 -10.64
N THR A 361 -17.92 -3.25 -11.81
CA THR A 361 -16.63 -2.60 -12.07
C THR A 361 -16.73 -1.48 -13.12
N SER A 362 -15.83 -0.47 -13.02
CA SER A 362 -15.62 0.54 -14.07
C SER A 362 -14.70 0.05 -15.21
N ASN A 363 -14.17 -1.16 -15.09
CA ASN A 363 -13.27 -1.79 -16.06
C ASN A 363 -14.06 -2.40 -17.24
N ARG A 364 -13.33 -2.80 -18.29
CA ARG A 364 -13.90 -3.47 -19.48
C ARG A 364 -14.26 -4.91 -19.16
N LEU A 365 -15.34 -5.40 -19.80
CA LEU A 365 -15.84 -6.77 -19.59
C LEU A 365 -14.74 -7.81 -19.86
N GLN A 366 -14.00 -7.65 -20.95
CA GLN A 366 -12.94 -8.57 -21.35
C GLN A 366 -11.86 -8.75 -20.27
N LEU A 367 -11.37 -7.66 -19.67
CA LEU A 367 -10.37 -7.72 -18.59
C LEU A 367 -10.94 -8.33 -17.31
N ALA A 368 -12.16 -7.95 -16.94
CA ALA A 368 -12.83 -8.50 -15.76
C ALA A 368 -13.01 -10.03 -15.89
N GLU A 369 -13.57 -10.50 -17.01
CA GLU A 369 -13.76 -11.94 -17.23
C GLU A 369 -12.44 -12.70 -17.27
N LEU A 370 -11.42 -12.14 -17.93
CA LEU A 370 -10.10 -12.76 -18.04
C LEU A 370 -9.53 -13.03 -16.65
N PHE A 371 -9.54 -12.03 -15.77
CA PHE A 371 -9.03 -12.18 -14.41
C PHE A 371 -9.86 -13.15 -13.59
N LEU A 372 -11.19 -13.00 -13.58
CA LEU A 372 -12.06 -13.91 -12.84
C LEU A 372 -11.87 -15.38 -13.26
N LYS A 373 -11.68 -15.64 -14.57
CA LYS A 373 -11.40 -16.98 -15.11
C LYS A 373 -9.99 -17.47 -14.73
N ALA A 374 -8.98 -16.61 -14.82
CA ALA A 374 -7.61 -16.94 -14.44
C ALA A 374 -7.51 -17.30 -12.94
N GLN A 375 -8.30 -16.63 -12.10
CA GLN A 375 -8.35 -16.87 -10.66
C GLN A 375 -9.36 -17.96 -10.24
N GLY A 376 -10.06 -18.59 -11.19
CA GLY A 376 -10.99 -19.69 -10.91
C GLY A 376 -12.28 -19.30 -10.18
N ILE A 377 -12.66 -18.01 -10.18
CA ILE A 377 -13.83 -17.50 -9.44
C ILE A 377 -14.98 -17.01 -10.31
N TYR A 378 -14.84 -17.05 -11.65
CA TYR A 378 -15.87 -16.57 -12.58
C TYR A 378 -17.23 -17.21 -12.32
N ASP A 379 -17.29 -18.53 -12.12
CA ASP A 379 -18.52 -19.28 -11.91
C ASP A 379 -19.19 -19.05 -10.54
N LEU A 380 -18.52 -18.34 -9.63
CA LEU A 380 -19.11 -17.95 -8.34
C LEU A 380 -20.09 -16.78 -8.51
N PHE A 381 -19.89 -15.92 -9.51
CA PHE A 381 -20.74 -14.76 -9.77
C PHE A 381 -22.03 -15.16 -10.48
N ASP A 382 -23.16 -14.59 -10.04
CA ASP A 382 -24.43 -14.69 -10.76
C ASP A 382 -24.50 -13.63 -11.87
N LEU A 383 -23.78 -12.52 -11.71
CA LEU A 383 -23.76 -11.40 -12.64
C LEU A 383 -22.39 -10.71 -12.68
N VAL A 384 -21.98 -10.29 -13.87
CA VAL A 384 -20.83 -9.40 -14.09
C VAL A 384 -21.32 -8.15 -14.83
N LEU A 385 -21.18 -6.99 -14.18
CA LEU A 385 -21.56 -5.69 -14.74
C LEU A 385 -20.35 -4.77 -14.86
N THR A 386 -20.29 -4.06 -15.97
CA THR A 386 -19.26 -3.07 -16.29
C THR A 386 -19.87 -1.69 -16.48
N SER A 387 -19.06 -0.65 -16.60
CA SER A 387 -19.53 0.72 -16.88
C SER A 387 -20.39 0.82 -18.15
N ASP A 388 -20.17 -0.06 -19.13
CA ASP A 388 -20.94 -0.10 -20.38
C ASP A 388 -22.42 -0.48 -20.16
N CYS A 389 -22.75 -1.07 -19.00
CA CYS A 389 -24.11 -1.45 -18.64
C CYS A 389 -24.94 -0.26 -18.09
N VAL A 390 -24.32 0.89 -17.82
CA VAL A 390 -24.95 2.03 -17.14
C VAL A 390 -24.60 3.37 -17.78
N LYS A 391 -25.43 4.39 -17.54
CA LYS A 391 -25.28 5.71 -18.19
C LYS A 391 -24.15 6.57 -17.61
N ALA A 392 -23.79 6.35 -16.35
CA ALA A 392 -22.79 7.14 -15.65
C ALA A 392 -21.98 6.28 -14.69
N GLY A 393 -20.67 6.55 -14.61
CA GLY A 393 -19.75 5.90 -13.68
C GLY A 393 -19.94 6.32 -12.23
N LYS A 394 -19.16 5.70 -11.34
CA LYS A 394 -19.08 6.06 -9.91
C LYS A 394 -18.63 7.53 -9.81
N PRO A 395 -19.16 8.36 -8.90
CA PRO A 395 -19.95 8.04 -7.71
C PRO A 395 -21.48 8.00 -7.94
N LYS A 396 -21.96 7.83 -9.18
CA LYS A 396 -23.39 7.62 -9.41
C LYS A 396 -23.78 6.18 -9.01
N PRO A 397 -24.98 5.97 -8.45
CA PRO A 397 -25.38 4.66 -7.90
C PRO A 397 -25.79 3.63 -8.96
N ASP A 398 -25.81 4.01 -10.24
CA ASP A 398 -26.44 3.29 -11.34
C ASP A 398 -25.99 1.83 -11.44
N ILE A 399 -24.68 1.54 -11.34
CA ILE A 399 -24.16 0.18 -11.48
C ILE A 399 -24.62 -0.74 -10.34
N TYR A 400 -24.68 -0.21 -9.12
CA TYR A 400 -25.15 -0.94 -7.95
C TYR A 400 -26.67 -1.15 -7.98
N LEU A 401 -27.43 -0.13 -8.38
CA LEU A 401 -28.87 -0.25 -8.56
C LEU A 401 -29.22 -1.28 -9.64
N GLU A 402 -28.47 -1.30 -10.75
CA GLU A 402 -28.66 -2.27 -11.82
C GLU A 402 -28.31 -3.70 -11.38
N ALA A 403 -27.23 -3.88 -10.60
CA ALA A 403 -26.89 -5.16 -10.00
C ALA A 403 -28.01 -5.68 -9.08
N ALA A 404 -28.48 -4.87 -8.12
CA ALA A 404 -29.57 -5.26 -7.24
C ALA A 404 -30.85 -5.58 -8.01
N ARG A 405 -31.18 -4.80 -9.05
CA ARG A 405 -32.33 -5.05 -9.92
C ARG A 405 -32.23 -6.39 -10.63
N ARG A 406 -31.06 -6.74 -11.20
CA ARG A 406 -30.84 -8.01 -11.90
C ARG A 406 -30.77 -9.22 -10.97
N LEU A 407 -30.29 -9.05 -9.73
CA LEU A 407 -30.39 -10.07 -8.68
C LEU A 407 -31.79 -10.20 -8.08
N ALA A 408 -32.74 -9.35 -8.49
CA ALA A 408 -34.09 -9.25 -7.90
C ALA A 408 -34.08 -8.98 -6.37
N LEU A 409 -33.11 -8.20 -5.90
CA LEU A 409 -32.94 -7.83 -4.50
C LEU A 409 -33.25 -6.35 -4.26
N LYS A 410 -33.62 -6.01 -3.02
CA LYS A 410 -33.76 -4.60 -2.61
C LYS A 410 -32.37 -4.06 -2.23
N PRO A 411 -32.05 -2.77 -2.53
CA PRO A 411 -30.75 -2.21 -2.19
C PRO A 411 -30.37 -2.34 -0.71
N ARG A 412 -31.31 -2.16 0.21
CA ARG A 412 -31.08 -2.32 1.66
C ARG A 412 -30.68 -3.73 2.10
N ASP A 413 -30.96 -4.74 1.28
CA ASP A 413 -30.65 -6.15 1.55
C ASP A 413 -29.29 -6.53 0.95
N CYS A 414 -28.55 -5.55 0.40
CA CYS A 414 -27.28 -5.72 -0.28
C CYS A 414 -26.11 -5.09 0.50
N LEU A 415 -24.94 -5.73 0.41
CA LEU A 415 -23.66 -5.23 0.91
C LEU A 415 -22.71 -5.01 -0.27
N VAL A 416 -22.16 -3.81 -0.37
CA VAL A 416 -21.19 -3.42 -1.40
C VAL A 416 -19.77 -3.49 -0.83
N PHE A 417 -18.83 -4.01 -1.61
CA PHE A 417 -17.39 -3.98 -1.33
C PHE A 417 -16.68 -3.04 -2.31
N GLU A 418 -15.90 -2.10 -1.78
CA GLU A 418 -15.24 -1.01 -2.51
C GLU A 418 -13.93 -0.59 -1.83
N ASP A 419 -13.02 0.04 -2.56
CA ASP A 419 -11.71 0.48 -2.04
C ASP A 419 -11.47 2.00 -2.17
N ILE A 420 -12.30 2.71 -2.94
CA ILE A 420 -12.16 4.17 -3.17
C ILE A 420 -13.39 4.98 -2.69
N PRO A 421 -13.21 6.26 -2.33
CA PRO A 421 -14.32 7.12 -1.89
C PRO A 421 -15.47 7.23 -2.88
N GLU A 422 -15.20 7.35 -4.18
CA GLU A 422 -16.23 7.50 -5.22
C GLU A 422 -17.12 6.26 -5.29
N GLY A 423 -16.50 5.09 -5.17
CA GLY A 423 -17.17 3.81 -5.14
C GLY A 423 -18.05 3.63 -3.90
N ILE A 424 -17.50 3.97 -2.73
CA ILE A 424 -18.25 3.98 -1.47
C ILE A 424 -19.46 4.91 -1.58
N GLN A 425 -19.28 6.13 -2.09
CA GLN A 425 -20.38 7.07 -2.31
C GLN A 425 -21.44 6.52 -3.26
N ALA A 426 -21.05 5.79 -4.32
CA ALA A 426 -22.02 5.14 -5.21
C ALA A 426 -22.88 4.11 -4.48
N GLY A 427 -22.27 3.25 -3.65
CA GLY A 427 -23.00 2.28 -2.83
C GLY A 427 -23.95 2.94 -1.82
N LYS A 428 -23.47 3.98 -1.12
CA LYS A 428 -24.29 4.75 -0.17
C LYS A 428 -25.47 5.45 -0.86
N ARG A 429 -25.26 6.05 -2.03
CA ARG A 429 -26.32 6.69 -2.83
C ARG A 429 -27.32 5.69 -3.38
N ALA A 430 -26.91 4.44 -3.59
CA ALA A 430 -27.82 3.35 -3.95
C ALA A 430 -28.71 2.89 -2.77
N GLY A 431 -28.45 3.36 -1.55
CA GLY A 431 -29.16 2.94 -0.34
C GLY A 431 -28.69 1.58 0.17
N MET A 432 -27.45 1.19 -0.15
CA MET A 432 -26.83 -0.07 0.29
C MET A 432 -25.87 0.18 1.45
N ALA A 433 -25.61 -0.87 2.24
CA ALA A 433 -24.48 -0.84 3.17
C ALA A 433 -23.18 -1.04 2.40
N VAL A 434 -22.09 -0.41 2.85
CA VAL A 434 -20.79 -0.47 2.20
C VAL A 434 -19.70 -0.92 3.16
N CYS A 435 -18.97 -1.96 2.78
CA CYS A 435 -17.75 -2.40 3.43
C CYS A 435 -16.54 -1.96 2.59
N ALA A 436 -15.72 -1.06 3.13
CA ALA A 436 -14.46 -0.71 2.50
C ALA A 436 -13.45 -1.86 2.62
N VAL A 437 -12.73 -2.15 1.53
CA VAL A 437 -11.61 -3.08 1.48
C VAL A 437 -10.34 -2.26 1.38
N GLU A 438 -9.39 -2.48 2.29
CA GLU A 438 -8.15 -1.73 2.30
C GLU A 438 -7.31 -2.04 1.05
N ASP A 439 -6.91 -0.98 0.35
CA ASP A 439 -5.92 -1.03 -0.70
C ASP A 439 -4.78 -0.05 -0.42
N THR A 440 -3.57 -0.50 -0.70
CA THR A 440 -2.36 0.32 -0.58
C THR A 440 -2.39 1.60 -1.41
N ALA A 441 -2.98 1.57 -2.60
CA ALA A 441 -3.13 2.74 -3.47
C ALA A 441 -4.09 3.79 -2.88
N SER A 442 -5.02 3.33 -2.03
CA SER A 442 -6.05 4.16 -1.41
C SER A 442 -5.67 4.63 0.00
N LEU A 443 -4.49 4.28 0.51
CA LEU A 443 -3.99 4.70 1.84
C LEU A 443 -3.89 6.22 2.04
N PRO A 444 -3.55 7.05 1.03
CA PRO A 444 -3.64 8.50 1.17
C PRO A 444 -5.06 9.00 1.47
N LEU A 445 -6.08 8.21 1.10
CA LEU A 445 -7.51 8.49 1.29
C LEU A 445 -8.11 7.71 2.47
N PHE A 446 -7.28 7.05 3.28
CA PHE A 446 -7.71 6.15 4.34
C PHE A 446 -8.75 6.79 5.29
N ASP A 447 -8.47 8.00 5.79
CA ASP A 447 -9.36 8.68 6.73
C ASP A 447 -10.71 9.05 6.08
N GLU A 448 -10.72 9.38 4.78
CA GLU A 448 -11.94 9.67 4.02
C GLU A 448 -12.78 8.41 3.80
N ILE A 449 -12.14 7.31 3.41
CA ILE A 449 -12.77 6.00 3.21
C ILE A 449 -13.42 5.53 4.51
N LYS A 450 -12.67 5.56 5.60
CA LYS A 450 -13.13 5.16 6.93
C LYS A 450 -14.29 6.00 7.43
N ALA A 451 -14.31 7.30 7.13
CA ALA A 451 -15.42 8.18 7.50
C ALA A 451 -16.68 7.95 6.64
N SER A 452 -16.53 7.40 5.44
CA SER A 452 -17.62 7.29 4.44
C SER A 452 -18.27 5.90 4.39
N ALA A 453 -17.53 4.84 4.72
CA ALA A 453 -18.02 3.47 4.70
C ALA A 453 -18.75 3.09 6.01
N ASP A 454 -19.65 2.09 5.93
CA ASP A 454 -20.33 1.55 7.13
C ASP A 454 -19.43 0.57 7.89
N PHE A 455 -18.59 -0.14 7.14
CA PHE A 455 -17.69 -1.17 7.63
C PHE A 455 -16.34 -1.06 6.92
N MET A 456 -15.30 -1.64 7.50
CA MET A 456 -13.98 -1.69 6.88
C MET A 456 -13.27 -3.00 7.22
N ILE A 457 -12.61 -3.59 6.23
CA ILE A 457 -11.77 -4.78 6.38
C ILE A 457 -10.42 -4.54 5.70
N ARG A 458 -9.38 -5.19 6.22
CA ARG A 458 -8.07 -5.20 5.54
C ARG A 458 -8.09 -6.08 4.30
N ASP A 459 -8.64 -7.27 4.48
CA ASP A 459 -8.83 -8.27 3.44
C ASP A 459 -10.01 -9.18 3.84
N PHE A 460 -10.35 -10.13 2.97
CA PHE A 460 -11.51 -10.99 3.17
C PHE A 460 -11.28 -12.09 4.21
N THR A 461 -10.05 -12.31 4.71
CA THR A 461 -9.80 -13.27 5.79
C THR A 461 -10.51 -12.85 7.09
N GLU A 462 -10.81 -11.56 7.26
CA GLU A 462 -11.55 -11.05 8.41
C GLU A 462 -13.04 -11.43 8.41
N LEU A 463 -13.56 -11.96 7.30
CA LEU A 463 -14.95 -12.37 7.12
C LEU A 463 -15.15 -13.89 7.09
N LEU A 464 -14.06 -14.66 7.21
CA LEU A 464 -14.05 -16.13 7.28
C LEU A 464 -14.15 -16.61 8.73
#